data_AF-A0A356SHQ3-F1
#
_entry.id   AF-A0A356SHQ3-F1
#
_cell.length_a   1.000
_cell.length_b   1.000
_cell.length_c   1.000
_cell.angle_alpha   90.00
_cell.angle_beta   90.00
_cell.angle_gamma   90.00
#
_symmetry.space_group_name_H-M   'P 1'
#
loop_
_entity.id
_entity.type
_entity.pdbx_description
1 polymer ?
#
loop_
_entity_poly.entity_id
_entity_poly.type
_entity_poly.pdbx_seq_one_letter_code
_entity_poly.pdbx_strand_id
1 'polypeptide(L)'
;MGPKLVAISIAVTVVVLGIAWLGDQTGSRLYGLPLMVAMAVGVFAVQWIGLIHARLFETEHYFDLVGSLTYVTVTVFAVQQAIDFGLRQQLIAAAVMIWALRLGPFLFMRIKKAGEDQRFRKIKLSTPRFLLTWTLQGTWVFITAGAALAAIMTPNTDALGGVFYAGVILWIIGFL
;
A
#
# COMPACT_ATOMS: atom_id res chain seq x y z
N MET A 1 -20.24 3.96 -19.69
CA MET A 1 -19.50 3.31 -18.58
C MET A 1 -18.57 4.25 -17.81
N GLY A 2 -17.91 5.23 -18.44
CA GLY A 2 -16.93 6.12 -17.79
C GLY A 2 -17.37 6.75 -16.46
N PRO A 3 -18.52 7.45 -16.37
CA PRO A 3 -18.97 8.09 -15.13
C PRO A 3 -19.16 7.09 -13.97
N LYS A 4 -19.61 5.87 -14.27
CA LYS A 4 -19.76 4.80 -13.27
C LYS A 4 -18.42 4.38 -12.68
N LEU A 5 -17.37 4.27 -13.50
CA LEU A 5 -16.02 3.88 -13.03
C LEU A 5 -15.37 4.96 -12.17
N VAL A 6 -15.60 6.24 -12.51
CA VAL A 6 -15.15 7.37 -11.68
C VAL A 6 -15.88 7.34 -10.33
N ALA A 7 -17.21 7.16 -10.33
CA ALA A 7 -17.98 7.05 -9.09
C ALA A 7 -17.51 5.87 -8.21
N ILE A 8 -17.20 4.72 -8.82
CA ILE A 8 -16.62 3.56 -8.10
C ILE A 8 -15.26 3.93 -7.50
N SER A 9 -14.38 4.60 -8.25
CA SER A 9 -13.05 4.99 -7.74
C SER A 9 -13.17 5.93 -6.53
N ILE A 10 -14.09 6.88 -6.59
CA ILE A 10 -14.40 7.78 -5.46
C ILE A 10 -14.94 6.98 -4.29
N ALA A 11 -15.94 6.12 -4.51
CA ALA A 11 -16.54 5.31 -3.45
C ALA A 11 -15.51 4.42 -2.75
N VAL A 12 -14.66 3.72 -3.52
CA VAL A 12 -13.57 2.89 -2.97
C VAL A 12 -12.62 3.74 -2.13
N THR A 13 -12.21 4.91 -2.63
CA THR A 13 -11.32 5.81 -1.88
C THR A 13 -11.96 6.24 -0.56
N VAL A 14 -13.23 6.66 -0.58
CA VAL A 14 -13.96 7.06 0.64
C VAL A 14 -14.08 5.90 1.63
N VAL A 15 -14.36 4.69 1.16
CA VAL A 15 -14.41 3.50 2.02
C VAL A 15 -13.06 3.24 2.68
N VAL A 16 -11.96 3.31 1.92
CA VAL A 16 -10.61 3.13 2.48
C VAL A 16 -10.27 4.21 3.50
N LEU A 17 -10.62 5.47 3.25
CA LEU A 17 -10.43 6.55 4.22
C LEU A 17 -11.29 6.35 5.49
N GLY A 18 -12.51 5.82 5.35
CA GLY A 18 -13.34 5.44 6.48
C GLY A 18 -12.73 4.30 7.31
N ILE A 19 -12.18 3.28 6.65
CA ILE A 19 -11.45 2.19 7.32
C ILE A 19 -10.20 2.74 8.03
N ALA A 20 -9.45 3.63 7.38
CA ALA A 20 -8.28 4.29 7.96
C ALA A 20 -8.64 5.08 9.22
N TRP A 21 -9.78 5.78 9.20
CA TRP A 21 -10.28 6.54 10.33
C TRP A 21 -10.69 5.63 11.49
N LEU A 22 -11.47 4.57 11.22
CA LEU A 22 -11.91 3.61 12.23
C LEU A 22 -10.75 2.77 12.80
N GLY A 23 -9.72 2.52 12.00
CA GLY A 23 -8.55 1.75 12.38
C GLY A 23 -7.45 2.55 13.05
N ASP A 24 -7.59 3.87 13.19
CA ASP A 24 -6.55 4.69 13.82
C ASP A 24 -6.58 4.56 15.34
N GLN A 25 -5.61 3.83 15.89
CA GLN A 25 -5.42 3.67 17.33
C GLN A 25 -4.24 4.48 17.86
N THR A 26 -3.60 5.30 17.01
CA THR A 26 -2.36 5.99 17.37
C THR A 26 -2.59 7.21 18.25
N GLY A 27 -3.78 7.83 18.19
CA GLY A 27 -4.09 9.10 18.86
C GLY A 27 -3.36 10.32 18.26
N SER A 28 -2.47 10.10 17.31
CA SER A 28 -1.63 11.12 16.66
C SER A 28 -2.33 11.75 15.47
N ARG A 29 -1.95 12.99 15.15
CA ARG A 29 -2.46 13.72 13.99
C ARG A 29 -1.34 14.26 13.12
N LEU A 30 -1.55 14.23 11.81
CA LEU A 30 -0.66 14.80 10.81
C LEU A 30 -1.45 15.80 9.96
N TYR A 31 -1.01 17.06 9.94
CA TYR A 31 -1.71 18.17 9.25
C TYR A 31 -3.21 18.27 9.61
N GLY A 32 -3.57 17.99 10.87
CA GLY A 32 -4.95 18.04 11.36
C GLY A 32 -5.79 16.78 11.07
N LEU A 33 -5.29 15.83 10.28
CA LEU A 33 -5.92 14.54 10.03
C LEU A 33 -5.42 13.47 11.02
N PRO A 34 -6.24 12.49 11.40
CA PRO A 34 -5.77 11.28 12.10
C PRO A 34 -4.65 10.60 11.30
N LEU A 35 -3.62 10.12 11.97
CA LEU A 35 -2.37 9.72 11.32
C LEU A 35 -2.59 8.64 10.25
N MET A 36 -3.40 7.63 10.56
CA MET A 36 -3.73 6.55 9.63
C MET A 36 -4.46 7.07 8.38
N VAL A 37 -5.34 8.07 8.53
CA VAL A 37 -6.04 8.72 7.41
C VAL A 37 -5.06 9.51 6.56
N ALA A 38 -4.13 10.26 7.17
CA ALA A 38 -3.12 11.00 6.44
C ALA A 38 -2.22 10.08 5.60
N MET A 39 -1.87 8.90 6.14
CA MET A 39 -1.14 7.88 5.41
C MET A 39 -1.94 7.31 4.24
N ALA A 40 -3.23 7.01 4.42
CA ALA A 40 -4.12 6.54 3.35
C ALA A 40 -4.21 7.56 2.21
N VAL A 41 -4.36 8.85 2.54
CA VAL A 41 -4.34 9.95 1.56
C VAL A 41 -2.99 9.97 0.82
N GLY A 42 -1.87 9.82 1.53
CA GLY A 42 -0.54 9.74 0.93
C GLY A 42 -0.41 8.56 -0.06
N VAL A 43 -0.92 7.37 0.28
CA VAL A 43 -0.94 6.21 -0.62
C VAL A 43 -1.69 6.54 -1.92
N PHE A 44 -2.91 7.07 -1.82
CA PHE A 44 -3.69 7.43 -3.00
C PHE A 44 -3.04 8.54 -3.82
N ALA A 45 -2.43 9.53 -3.16
CA ALA A 45 -1.70 10.60 -3.84
C ALA A 45 -0.54 10.04 -4.67
N VAL A 46 0.26 9.12 -4.12
CA VAL A 46 1.33 8.44 -4.88
C VAL A 46 0.77 7.70 -6.08
N GLN A 47 -0.34 6.97 -5.93
CA GLN A 47 -0.94 6.26 -7.07
C GLN A 47 -1.50 7.18 -8.13
N TRP A 48 -2.11 8.30 -7.75
CA TRP A 48 -2.65 9.25 -8.72
C TRP A 48 -1.55 10.05 -9.41
N ILE A 49 -0.43 10.33 -8.75
CA ILE A 49 0.78 10.84 -9.40
C ILE A 49 1.34 9.82 -10.39
N GLY A 50 1.40 8.54 -9.99
CA GLY A 50 1.78 7.43 -10.86
C GLY A 50 0.88 7.31 -12.09
N LEU A 51 -0.44 7.43 -11.90
CA LEU A 51 -1.43 7.50 -12.97
C LEU A 51 -1.16 8.65 -13.95
N ILE A 52 -0.88 9.85 -13.45
CA ILE A 52 -0.59 11.02 -14.29
C ILE A 52 0.64 10.73 -15.15
N HIS A 53 1.74 10.27 -14.53
CA HIS A 53 2.94 9.88 -15.26
C HIS A 53 2.65 8.81 -16.32
N ALA A 54 2.00 7.72 -15.92
CA ALA A 54 1.66 6.59 -16.77
C ALA A 54 0.73 6.98 -17.94
N ARG A 55 -0.16 7.96 -17.74
CA ARG A 55 -1.05 8.44 -18.79
C ARG A 55 -0.33 9.35 -19.78
N LEU A 56 0.60 10.19 -19.32
CA LEU A 56 1.41 11.08 -20.16
C LEU A 56 2.36 10.31 -21.09
N PHE A 57 2.95 9.23 -20.57
CA PHE A 57 3.92 8.40 -21.32
C PHE A 57 3.31 7.11 -21.88
N GLU A 58 1.99 6.93 -21.75
CA GLU A 58 1.22 5.76 -22.20
C GLU A 58 1.85 4.40 -21.81
N THR A 59 2.40 4.35 -20.60
CA THR A 59 3.20 3.21 -20.11
C THR A 59 2.65 2.65 -18.80
N GLU A 60 2.62 1.33 -18.70
CA GLU A 60 2.27 0.59 -17.48
C GLU A 60 3.49 -0.03 -16.80
N HIS A 61 4.68 0.10 -17.39
CA HIS A 61 5.87 -0.64 -16.95
C HIS A 61 6.19 -0.43 -15.48
N TYR A 62 5.94 0.77 -14.97
CA TYR A 62 6.26 1.13 -13.59
C TYR A 62 5.12 0.84 -12.61
N PHE A 63 3.97 0.32 -13.06
CA PHE A 63 2.80 0.11 -12.21
C PHE A 63 3.15 -0.72 -10.97
N ASP A 64 3.71 -1.92 -11.14
CA ASP A 64 4.08 -2.79 -10.01
C ASP A 64 5.20 -2.20 -9.14
N LEU A 65 6.13 -1.44 -9.75
CA LEU A 65 7.22 -0.77 -9.02
C LEU A 65 6.68 0.34 -8.12
N VAL A 66 5.77 1.18 -8.62
CA VAL A 66 5.14 2.25 -7.83
C VAL A 66 4.37 1.64 -6.64
N GLY A 67 3.62 0.56 -6.86
CA GLY A 67 2.94 -0.16 -5.78
C GLY A 67 3.91 -0.63 -4.70
N SER A 68 5.01 -1.28 -5.10
CA SER A 68 6.03 -1.77 -4.16
C SER A 68 6.77 -0.65 -3.43
N LEU A 69 7.13 0.43 -4.13
CA LEU A 69 7.75 1.61 -3.51
C LEU A 69 6.80 2.26 -2.52
N THR A 70 5.50 2.25 -2.81
CA THR A 70 4.50 2.79 -1.88
C THR A 70 4.50 1.99 -0.58
N TYR A 71 4.51 0.65 -0.61
CA TYR A 71 4.66 -0.17 0.61
C TYR A 71 5.89 0.20 1.42
N VAL A 72 7.04 0.33 0.76
CA VAL A 72 8.30 0.70 1.41
C VAL A 72 8.17 2.07 2.07
N THR A 73 7.71 3.07 1.32
CA THR A 73 7.58 4.45 1.81
C THR A 73 6.63 4.54 3.00
N VAL A 74 5.44 3.92 2.94
CA VAL A 74 4.49 3.99 4.08
C VAL A 74 4.98 3.23 5.29
N THR A 75 5.71 2.13 5.10
CA THR A 75 6.29 1.36 6.21
C THR A 75 7.40 2.17 6.89
N VAL A 76 8.31 2.76 6.11
CA VAL A 76 9.36 3.64 6.63
C VAL A 76 8.74 4.83 7.37
N PHE A 77 7.71 5.44 6.80
CA PHE A 77 7.00 6.55 7.45
C PHE A 77 6.36 6.10 8.77
N ALA A 78 5.67 4.96 8.81
CA ALA A 78 5.10 4.41 10.04
C ALA A 78 6.18 4.19 11.13
N VAL A 79 7.34 3.66 10.76
CA VAL A 79 8.47 3.50 11.70
C VAL A 79 8.94 4.85 12.24
N GLN A 80 9.00 5.89 11.41
CA GLN A 80 9.37 7.24 11.85
C GLN A 80 8.35 7.88 12.80
N GLN A 81 7.08 7.46 12.73
CA GLN A 81 6.02 7.94 13.63
C GLN A 81 5.84 7.07 14.88
N ALA A 82 6.50 5.92 14.96
CA ALA A 82 6.41 5.03 16.10
C ALA A 82 7.07 5.68 17.33
N ILE A 83 6.31 5.81 18.43
CA ILE A 83 6.82 6.31 19.70
C ILE A 83 7.78 5.30 20.33
N ASP A 84 7.43 4.01 20.27
CA ASP A 84 8.23 2.89 20.76
C ASP A 84 8.53 1.91 19.63
N PHE A 85 9.78 1.86 19.19
CA PHE A 85 10.23 0.96 18.12
C PHE A 85 10.97 -0.27 18.66
N GLY A 86 10.21 -1.12 19.36
CA GLY A 86 10.69 -2.37 19.94
C GLY A 86 10.82 -3.51 18.93
N LEU A 87 11.22 -4.70 19.43
CA LEU A 87 11.45 -5.89 18.60
C LEU A 87 10.21 -6.30 17.79
N ARG A 88 9.00 -6.14 18.36
CA ARG A 88 7.73 -6.43 17.67
C ARG A 88 7.58 -5.59 16.40
N GLN A 89 7.71 -4.27 16.53
CA GLN A 89 7.57 -3.32 15.44
C GLN A 89 8.66 -3.52 14.40
N GLN A 90 9.91 -3.78 14.84
CA GLN A 90 11.04 -4.09 13.96
C GLN A 90 10.78 -5.31 13.09
N LEU A 91 10.32 -6.42 13.68
CA LEU A 91 10.02 -7.66 12.96
C LEU A 91 8.85 -7.48 11.97
N ILE A 92 7.79 -6.78 12.36
CA ILE A 92 6.65 -6.48 11.47
C ILE A 92 7.10 -5.60 10.29
N ALA A 93 7.86 -4.53 10.56
CA ALA A 93 8.39 -3.66 9.51
C ALA A 93 9.32 -4.43 8.56
N ALA A 94 10.23 -5.25 9.10
CA ALA A 94 11.12 -6.09 8.30
C ALA A 94 10.34 -7.07 7.41
N ALA A 95 9.30 -7.70 7.94
CA ALA A 95 8.45 -8.63 7.19
C ALA A 95 7.78 -7.96 5.98
N VAL A 96 7.27 -6.73 6.14
CA VAL A 96 6.68 -5.95 5.04
C VAL A 96 7.76 -5.54 4.02
N MET A 97 8.89 -5.01 4.51
CA MET A 97 9.99 -4.54 3.67
C MET A 97 10.60 -5.66 2.82
N ILE A 98 10.89 -6.82 3.42
CA ILE A 98 11.45 -7.97 2.72
C ILE A 98 10.53 -8.44 1.60
N TRP A 99 9.21 -8.50 1.86
CA TRP A 99 8.25 -8.92 0.85
C TRP A 99 8.17 -7.92 -0.31
N ALA A 100 8.04 -6.62 0.00
CA ALA A 100 7.97 -5.57 -1.01
C ALA A 100 9.23 -5.57 -1.89
N LEU A 101 10.42 -5.58 -1.28
CA LEU A 101 11.70 -5.57 -1.99
C LEU A 101 11.95 -6.83 -2.84
N ARG A 102 11.28 -7.95 -2.56
CA ARG A 102 11.33 -9.15 -3.40
C ARG A 102 10.32 -9.07 -4.55
N LEU A 103 9.05 -8.87 -4.21
CA LEU A 103 7.95 -9.04 -5.17
C LEU A 103 7.91 -7.91 -6.21
N GLY A 104 8.10 -6.66 -5.79
CA GLY A 104 8.05 -5.49 -6.68
C GLY A 104 9.07 -5.57 -7.83
N PRO A 105 10.37 -5.73 -7.53
CA PRO A 105 11.39 -5.86 -8.56
C PRO A 105 11.19 -7.09 -9.45
N PHE A 106 10.75 -8.22 -8.90
CA PHE A 106 10.44 -9.42 -9.68
C PHE A 106 9.33 -9.15 -10.72
N LEU A 107 8.22 -8.54 -10.30
CA LEU A 107 7.10 -8.21 -11.19
C LEU A 107 7.50 -7.18 -12.24
N PHE A 108 8.23 -6.13 -11.85
CA PHE A 108 8.76 -5.12 -12.77
C PHE A 108 9.67 -5.74 -13.83
N MET A 109 10.63 -6.58 -13.42
CA MET A 109 11.55 -7.25 -14.34
C MET A 109 10.82 -8.22 -15.27
N ARG A 110 9.75 -8.86 -14.80
CA ARG A 110 8.89 -9.72 -15.62
C ARG A 110 8.20 -8.93 -16.73
N ILE A 111 7.59 -7.79 -16.40
CA ILE A 111 6.93 -6.93 -17.41
C ILE A 111 7.96 -6.38 -18.39
N LYS A 112 9.11 -5.91 -17.90
CA LYS A 112 10.19 -5.41 -18.77
C LYS A 112 10.70 -6.47 -19.75
N LYS A 113 10.79 -7.73 -19.35
CA LYS A 113 11.15 -8.85 -20.24
C LYS A 113 10.04 -9.22 -21.22
N ALA A 114 8.78 -9.17 -20.78
CA ALA A 114 7.62 -9.46 -21.63
C ALA A 114 7.29 -8.31 -22.61
N GLY A 115 7.79 -7.10 -22.34
CA GLY A 115 7.58 -5.89 -23.14
C GLY A 115 6.25 -5.18 -22.88
N GLU A 116 5.19 -5.91 -22.52
CA GLU A 116 3.89 -5.34 -22.16
C GLU A 116 3.09 -6.31 -21.28
N ASP A 117 2.27 -5.78 -20.37
CA ASP A 117 1.19 -6.56 -19.76
C ASP A 117 -0.06 -6.52 -20.65
N GLN A 118 -0.48 -7.67 -21.16
CA GLN A 118 -1.64 -7.79 -22.06
C GLN A 118 -2.94 -7.20 -21.47
N ARG A 119 -3.09 -7.20 -20.14
CA ARG A 119 -4.26 -6.62 -19.46
C ARG A 119 -4.31 -5.11 -19.67
N PHE A 120 -3.16 -4.45 -19.71
CA PHE A 120 -3.07 -3.00 -19.83
C PHE A 120 -3.36 -2.48 -21.24
N ARG A 121 -3.31 -3.33 -22.28
CA ARG A 121 -3.74 -2.95 -23.65
C ARG A 121 -5.13 -2.35 -23.69
N LYS A 122 -6.08 -2.94 -22.96
CA LYS A 122 -7.49 -2.46 -22.91
C LYS A 122 -7.72 -1.40 -21.82
N ILE A 123 -6.89 -1.39 -20.78
CA ILE A 123 -7.01 -0.47 -19.65
C ILE A 123 -6.52 0.93 -20.02
N LYS A 124 -5.36 1.03 -20.68
CA LYS A 124 -4.74 2.30 -21.10
C LYS A 124 -5.63 3.14 -22.03
N LEU A 125 -6.46 2.48 -22.85
CA LEU A 125 -7.39 3.12 -23.79
C LEU A 125 -8.51 3.92 -23.12
N SER A 126 -8.76 3.72 -21.82
CA SER A 126 -9.86 4.36 -21.12
C SER A 126 -9.37 4.98 -19.81
N THR A 127 -9.25 6.31 -19.79
CA THR A 127 -8.82 7.06 -18.58
C THR A 127 -9.62 6.67 -17.34
N PRO A 128 -10.96 6.50 -17.37
CA PRO A 128 -11.71 6.03 -16.19
C PRO A 128 -11.35 4.62 -15.71
N ARG A 129 -11.04 3.69 -16.63
CA ARG A 129 -10.56 2.35 -16.23
C ARG A 129 -9.16 2.41 -15.65
N PHE A 130 -8.31 3.28 -16.22
CA PHE A 130 -6.96 3.45 -15.73
C PHE A 130 -6.97 4.07 -14.32
N LEU A 131 -7.76 5.12 -14.10
CA LEU A 131 -8.00 5.70 -12.78
C LEU A 131 -8.44 4.64 -11.76
N LEU A 132 -9.42 3.81 -12.12
CA LEU A 132 -9.88 2.73 -11.25
C LEU A 132 -8.74 1.74 -10.94
N THR A 133 -7.93 1.39 -11.92
CA THR A 133 -6.80 0.45 -11.76
C THR A 133 -5.76 0.96 -10.77
N TRP A 134 -5.35 2.23 -10.89
CA TRP A 134 -4.43 2.89 -9.95
C TRP A 134 -5.05 3.09 -8.57
N THR A 135 -6.35 3.38 -8.50
CA THR A 135 -7.08 3.48 -7.22
C THR A 135 -7.16 2.13 -6.52
N LEU A 136 -7.41 1.04 -7.26
CA LEU A 136 -7.41 -0.32 -6.72
C LEU A 136 -6.02 -0.75 -6.25
N GLN A 137 -4.95 -0.30 -6.91
CA GLN A 137 -3.60 -0.52 -6.41
C GLN A 137 -3.37 0.19 -5.07
N GLY A 138 -3.77 1.45 -4.93
CA GLY A 138 -3.65 2.17 -3.65
C GLY A 138 -4.48 1.53 -2.55
N THR A 139 -5.69 1.08 -2.89
CA THR A 139 -6.57 0.30 -2.02
C THR A 139 -5.87 -0.98 -1.55
N TRP A 140 -5.29 -1.74 -2.48
CA TRP A 140 -4.56 -2.95 -2.18
C TRP A 140 -3.39 -2.70 -1.22
N VAL A 141 -2.56 -1.68 -1.51
CA VAL A 141 -1.43 -1.30 -0.66
C VAL A 141 -1.90 -0.97 0.75
N PHE A 142 -2.87 -0.08 0.88
CA PHE A 142 -3.29 0.41 2.20
C PHE A 142 -4.03 -0.67 3.00
N ILE A 143 -4.98 -1.38 2.40
CA ILE A 143 -5.79 -2.36 3.15
C ILE A 143 -4.94 -3.53 3.64
N THR A 144 -4.01 -4.02 2.82
CA THR A 144 -3.16 -5.17 3.21
C THR A 144 -2.02 -4.76 4.14
N ALA A 145 -1.47 -3.55 4.01
CA ALA A 145 -0.46 -3.03 4.94
C ALA A 145 -1.09 -2.50 6.24
N GLY A 146 -2.37 -2.10 6.24
CA GLY A 146 -2.98 -1.29 7.30
C GLY A 146 -2.84 -1.87 8.70
N ALA A 147 -3.02 -3.19 8.85
CA ALA A 147 -2.81 -3.86 10.14
C ALA A 147 -1.35 -3.81 10.60
N ALA A 148 -0.39 -3.95 9.67
CA ALA A 148 1.02 -3.81 9.98
C ALA A 148 1.38 -2.36 10.34
N LEU A 149 0.86 -1.37 9.61
CA LEU A 149 1.06 0.05 9.91
C LEU A 149 0.51 0.40 11.29
N ALA A 150 -0.69 -0.06 11.63
CA ALA A 150 -1.28 0.13 12.95
C ALA A 150 -0.41 -0.50 14.05
N ALA A 151 0.01 -1.75 13.86
CA ALA A 151 0.86 -2.45 14.82
C ALA A 151 2.25 -1.82 14.99
N ILE A 152 2.80 -1.17 13.96
CA ILE A 152 4.07 -0.43 14.03
C ILE A 152 3.91 0.88 14.81
N MET A 153 2.83 1.62 14.56
CA MET A 153 2.65 2.96 15.14
C MET A 153 2.05 2.95 16.55
N THR A 154 1.34 1.88 16.93
CA THR A 154 0.78 1.74 18.28
C THR A 154 1.85 1.24 19.27
N PRO A 155 2.11 1.97 20.37
CA PRO A 155 3.00 1.52 21.42
C PRO A 155 2.54 0.18 22.02
N ASN A 156 3.42 -0.80 22.04
CA ASN A 156 3.19 -2.07 22.71
C ASN A 156 4.54 -2.63 23.19
N THR A 157 4.69 -2.70 24.51
CA THR A 157 5.89 -3.21 25.19
C THR A 157 5.68 -4.60 25.80
N ASP A 158 4.50 -5.20 25.58
CA ASP A 158 4.21 -6.54 26.06
C ASP A 158 5.12 -7.56 25.38
N ALA A 159 5.42 -8.63 26.11
CA ALA A 159 6.16 -9.77 25.57
C ALA A 159 5.51 -10.32 24.28
N LEU A 160 6.34 -10.86 23.40
CA LEU A 160 5.87 -11.52 22.19
C LEU A 160 5.05 -12.77 22.59
N GLY A 161 3.74 -12.72 22.34
CA GLY A 161 2.83 -13.82 22.66
C GLY A 161 2.75 -14.87 21.55
N GLY A 162 2.06 -15.99 21.82
CA GLY A 162 1.91 -17.09 20.87
C GLY A 162 1.33 -16.69 19.50
N VAL A 163 0.38 -15.76 19.47
CA VAL A 163 -0.22 -15.25 18.22
C VAL A 163 0.83 -14.56 17.33
N PHE A 164 1.78 -13.85 17.93
CA PHE A 164 2.86 -13.21 17.19
C PHE A 164 3.74 -14.26 16.51
N TYR A 165 4.17 -15.29 17.24
CA TYR A 165 4.98 -16.37 16.68
C TYR A 165 4.24 -17.16 15.60
N ALA A 166 2.95 -17.43 15.78
CA ALA A 166 2.13 -18.05 14.74
C ALA A 166 2.08 -17.19 13.46
N GLY A 167 1.96 -15.87 13.60
CA GLY A 167 2.04 -14.93 12.48
C GLY A 167 3.40 -14.94 11.78
N VAL A 168 4.51 -15.00 12.53
CA VAL A 168 5.86 -15.13 11.96
C VAL A 168 6.02 -16.45 11.21
N ILE A 169 5.55 -17.57 11.75
CA ILE A 169 5.59 -18.87 11.07
C ILE A 169 4.78 -18.83 9.78
N LEU A 170 3.57 -18.28 9.82
CA LEU A 170 2.72 -18.13 8.64
C LEU A 170 3.40 -17.27 7.57
N TRP A 171 4.04 -16.17 7.98
CA TRP A 171 4.80 -15.31 7.07
C TRP A 171 5.98 -16.06 6.44
N ILE A 172 6.74 -16.84 7.21
CA ILE A 172 7.85 -17.65 6.70
C ILE A 172 7.34 -18.67 5.68
N ILE A 173 6.25 -19.38 5.99
CA ILE A 173 5.65 -20.37 5.07
C ILE A 173 5.20 -19.69 3.77
N GLY A 174 4.55 -18.52 3.86
CA GLY A 174 4.14 -17.77 2.67
C GLY A 174 5.30 -17.16 1.88
N PHE A 175 6.45 -16.95 2.54
CA PHE A 175 7.64 -16.42 1.90
C PHE A 175 8.46 -17.51 1.18
N LEU A 176 8.50 -18.73 1.69
CA LEU A 176 9.21 -19.86 1.04
C LEU A 176 8.49 -20.30 -0.25
#